data_AF-A0A7S2VWZ0-F1
#
_entry.id   AF-A0A7S2VWZ0-F1
#
_cell.length_a   1.000
_cell.length_b   1.000
_cell.length_c   1.000
_cell.angle_alpha   90.00
_cell.angle_beta   90.00
_cell.angle_gamma   90.00
#
_symmetry.space_group_name_H-M   'P 1'
#
loop_
_entity.id
_entity.type
_entity.pdbx_description
1 polymer ?
#
loop_
_entity_poly.entity_id
_entity_poly.type
_entity_poly.pdbx_seq_one_letter_code
_entity_poly.pdbx_strand_id
1 'polypeptide(L)'
;GLFVLSGKIAHEYSGNITFLSWLISGLVCACTAISYAELSCILLSPGSTYAFTYLAFGEFMAVAGAFLLSLEYGLSGAAVARAWGDKLAFWFSYNEWAGCTGSTEILTAGGSPPPCWVNSVGGTSFNPAAVFLSVLLLGCLLKGVEAGRIVANVLVTINVSVVLFVIILGAVYTDPNNLTPLMPEPTESTKG
;
A
#
# COMPACT_ATOMS: atom_id res chain seq x y z
N GLY A 1 0.06 0.94 -1.00
CA GLY A 1 -0.99 1.29 -1.97
C GLY A 1 -0.44 2.06 -3.13
N LEU A 2 -0.25 3.37 -2.95
CA LEU A 2 0.07 4.33 -4.02
C LEU A 2 1.26 3.93 -4.93
N PHE A 3 2.39 3.51 -4.36
CA PHE A 3 3.62 3.24 -5.12
C PHE A 3 3.71 1.88 -5.82
N VAL A 4 2.77 0.97 -5.57
CA VAL A 4 2.83 -0.41 -6.10
C VAL A 4 1.53 -0.77 -6.80
N LEU A 5 0.41 -0.56 -6.11
CA LEU A 5 -0.88 -1.03 -6.56
C LEU A 5 -1.53 -0.06 -7.56
N SER A 6 -1.29 1.25 -7.44
CA SER A 6 -1.93 2.23 -8.34
C SER A 6 -1.57 2.03 -9.81
N GLY A 7 -0.30 1.75 -10.12
CA GLY A 7 0.12 1.47 -11.50
C GLY A 7 -0.45 0.16 -12.04
N LYS A 8 -0.48 -0.89 -11.20
CA LYS A 8 -1.05 -2.19 -11.56
C LYS A 8 -2.56 -2.10 -11.81
N ILE A 9 -3.31 -1.40 -10.95
CA ILE A 9 -4.76 -1.21 -11.14
C ILE A 9 -5.07 -0.39 -12.39
N ALA A 10 -4.30 0.68 -12.63
CA ALA A 10 -4.47 1.50 -13.82
C ALA A 10 -4.22 0.70 -15.10
N HIS A 11 -3.23 -0.20 -15.11
CA HIS A 11 -2.92 -1.02 -16.28
C HIS A 11 -3.88 -2.21 -16.46
N GLU A 12 -4.20 -2.95 -15.40
CA GLU A 12 -4.90 -4.24 -15.50
C GLU A 12 -6.44 -4.15 -15.38
N TYR A 13 -6.98 -3.14 -14.68
CA TYR A 13 -8.40 -3.15 -14.29
C TYR A 13 -9.22 -1.97 -14.80
N SER A 14 -8.71 -0.74 -14.69
CA SER A 14 -9.53 0.47 -14.88
C SER A 14 -9.05 1.39 -16.00
N GLY A 15 -7.87 1.17 -16.57
CA GLY A 15 -7.32 2.01 -17.62
C GLY A 15 -7.29 3.49 -17.20
N ASN A 16 -7.70 4.36 -18.10
CA ASN A 16 -7.74 5.80 -17.88
C ASN A 16 -8.91 6.26 -16.98
N ILE A 17 -9.92 5.43 -16.70
CA ILE A 17 -11.07 5.77 -15.81
C ILE A 17 -10.71 5.67 -14.32
N THR A 18 -9.52 5.17 -13.97
CA THR A 18 -9.06 4.98 -12.58
C THR A 18 -9.23 6.24 -11.70
N PHE A 19 -9.11 7.44 -12.26
CA PHE A 19 -9.31 8.69 -11.52
C PHE A 19 -10.73 8.83 -10.93
N LEU A 20 -11.76 8.34 -11.63
CA LEU A 20 -13.16 8.43 -11.17
C LEU A 20 -13.39 7.52 -9.96
N SER A 21 -12.79 6.32 -9.97
CA SER A 21 -12.82 5.40 -8.83
C SER A 21 -12.14 6.02 -7.60
N TRP A 22 -10.98 6.67 -7.79
CA TRP A 22 -10.30 7.38 -6.70
C TRP A 22 -11.08 8.60 -6.21
N LEU A 23 -11.80 9.31 -7.08
CA LEU A 23 -12.64 10.44 -6.69
C LEU A 23 -13.79 9.99 -5.80
N ILE A 24 -14.51 8.93 -6.19
CA ILE A 24 -15.62 8.36 -5.40
C ILE A 24 -15.08 7.83 -4.06
N SER A 25 -13.99 7.07 -4.08
CA SER A 25 -13.34 6.58 -2.85
C SER A 25 -12.91 7.73 -1.93
N GLY A 26 -12.35 8.81 -2.50
CA GLY A 26 -11.94 9.99 -1.75
C GLY A 26 -13.11 10.69 -1.07
N LEU A 27 -14.27 10.79 -1.75
CA LEU A 27 -15.48 11.36 -1.17
C LEU A 27 -16.01 10.53 0.00
N VAL A 28 -16.02 9.20 -0.12
CA VAL A 28 -16.40 8.29 0.97
C VAL A 28 -15.46 8.46 2.16
N CYS A 29 -14.13 8.47 1.92
CA CYS A 29 -13.14 8.71 2.97
C CYS A 29 -13.32 10.08 3.65
N ALA A 30 -13.66 11.13 2.89
CA ALA A 30 -13.90 12.46 3.44
C ALA A 30 -15.13 12.48 4.38
N CYS A 31 -16.24 11.85 3.98
CA CYS A 31 -17.43 11.71 4.83
C CYS A 31 -17.10 10.96 6.13
N THR A 32 -16.37 9.84 6.03
CA THR A 32 -15.92 9.10 7.21
C THR A 32 -14.98 9.94 8.10
N ALA A 33 -14.04 10.67 7.51
CA ALA A 33 -13.12 11.54 8.26
C ALA A 33 -13.86 12.63 9.04
N ILE A 34 -14.90 13.24 8.46
CA ILE A 34 -15.73 14.24 9.14
C ILE A 34 -16.47 13.61 10.34
N SER A 35 -17.04 12.41 10.19
CA SER A 35 -17.68 11.72 11.32
C SER A 35 -16.69 11.38 12.45
N TYR A 36 -15.46 10.99 12.12
CA TYR A 36 -14.42 10.76 13.12
C TYR A 36 -13.96 12.07 13.77
N ALA A 37 -13.91 13.17 13.03
CA ALA A 37 -13.55 14.49 13.56
C ALA A 37 -14.59 14.98 14.58
N GLU A 38 -15.88 14.85 14.28
CA GLU A 38 -16.96 15.18 15.22
C GLU A 38 -16.85 14.35 16.51
N LEU A 39 -16.66 13.04 16.38
CA LEU A 39 -16.55 12.12 17.51
C LEU A 39 -15.30 12.38 18.38
N SER A 40 -14.20 12.75 17.74
CA SER A 40 -12.94 13.11 18.42
C SER A 40 -13.05 14.42 19.20
N CYS A 41 -13.87 15.36 18.74
CA CYS A 41 -14.15 16.60 19.47
C CYS A 41 -15.03 16.35 20.71
N ILE A 42 -15.91 15.35 20.67
CA ILE A 42 -16.81 15.00 21.78
C ILE A 42 -16.06 14.19 22.85
N LEU A 43 -15.15 13.31 22.44
CA LEU A 43 -14.49 12.35 23.32
C LEU A 43 -13.01 12.71 23.53
N LEU A 44 -12.72 13.44 24.61
CA LEU A 44 -11.36 13.84 25.02
C LEU A 44 -10.51 12.71 25.64
N SER A 45 -10.84 11.45 25.36
CA SER A 45 -10.05 10.31 25.83
C SER A 45 -9.04 9.91 24.75
N PRO A 46 -7.79 9.56 25.11
CA PRO A 46 -6.86 8.90 24.19
C PRO A 46 -7.36 7.47 23.89
N GLY A 47 -8.40 7.38 23.06
CA GLY A 47 -9.04 6.15 22.64
C GLY A 47 -9.24 6.15 21.13
N SER A 48 -8.95 5.01 20.50
CA SER A 48 -9.29 4.76 19.09
C SER A 48 -10.75 4.30 18.96
N THR A 49 -11.11 3.69 17.84
CA THR A 49 -12.46 3.23 17.46
C THR A 49 -13.17 2.40 18.54
N TYR A 50 -12.44 1.66 19.38
CA TYR A 50 -13.03 0.91 20.49
C TYR A 50 -13.72 1.81 21.52
N ALA A 51 -13.06 2.88 21.98
CA ALA A 51 -13.63 3.77 22.99
C ALA A 51 -14.90 4.46 22.45
N PHE A 52 -14.84 4.85 21.18
CA PHE A 52 -15.92 5.50 20.44
C PHE A 52 -17.15 4.62 20.30
N THR A 53 -16.96 3.36 19.88
CA THR A 53 -18.05 2.40 19.69
C THR A 53 -18.61 1.89 21.01
N TYR A 54 -17.78 1.79 22.06
CA TYR A 54 -18.23 1.41 23.40
C TYR A 54 -19.22 2.42 23.97
N LEU A 55 -18.93 3.72 23.81
CA LEU A 55 -19.79 4.80 24.28
C LEU A 55 -21.10 4.90 23.47
N ALA A 56 -21.07 4.62 22.18
CA ALA A 56 -22.24 4.76 21.30
C ALA A 56 -23.18 3.54 21.30
N PHE A 57 -22.61 2.32 21.24
CA PHE A 57 -23.34 1.08 20.96
C PHE A 57 -23.19 0.00 22.04
N GLY A 58 -22.37 0.25 23.07
CA GLY A 58 -22.11 -0.70 24.14
C GLY A 58 -21.04 -1.75 23.81
N GLU A 59 -20.87 -2.70 24.72
CA GLU A 59 -19.72 -3.61 24.76
C GLU A 59 -19.61 -4.55 23.55
N PHE A 60 -20.72 -5.13 23.10
CA PHE A 60 -20.72 -6.12 22.02
C PHE A 60 -20.17 -5.54 20.71
N MET A 61 -20.67 -4.38 20.29
CA MET A 61 -20.22 -3.71 19.06
C MET A 61 -18.79 -3.18 19.19
N ALA A 62 -18.40 -2.75 20.39
CA ALA A 62 -17.04 -2.30 20.64
C ALA A 62 -16.02 -3.43 20.49
N VAL A 63 -16.29 -4.59 21.08
CA VAL A 63 -15.42 -5.76 20.98
C VAL A 63 -15.34 -6.26 19.54
N ALA A 64 -16.48 -6.35 18.84
CA ALA A 64 -16.48 -6.70 17.40
C ALA A 64 -15.65 -5.73 16.57
N GLY A 65 -15.79 -4.42 16.80
CA GLY A 65 -14.99 -3.38 16.15
C GLY A 65 -13.49 -3.50 16.44
N ALA A 66 -13.10 -3.80 17.68
CA ALA A 66 -11.69 -4.01 18.03
C ALA A 66 -11.07 -5.23 17.33
N PHE A 67 -11.83 -6.32 17.19
CA PHE A 67 -11.36 -7.49 16.43
C PHE A 67 -11.15 -7.16 14.95
N LEU A 68 -12.12 -6.49 14.32
CA LEU A 68 -12.02 -6.07 12.92
C LEU A 68 -10.83 -5.12 12.70
N LEU A 69 -10.65 -4.15 13.60
CA LEU A 69 -9.55 -3.19 13.52
C LEU A 69 -8.18 -3.87 13.69
N SER A 70 -8.09 -4.85 14.59
CA SER A 70 -6.86 -5.64 14.79
C SER A 70 -6.50 -6.45 13.54
N LEU A 71 -7.50 -7.06 12.88
CA LEU A 71 -7.32 -7.77 11.61
C LEU A 71 -6.92 -6.82 10.48
N GLU A 72 -7.51 -5.64 10.41
CA GLU A 72 -7.18 -4.62 9.41
C GLU A 72 -5.73 -4.14 9.53
N TYR A 73 -5.27 -3.82 10.75
CA TYR A 73 -3.87 -3.44 10.98
C TYR A 73 -2.90 -4.58 10.66
N GLY A 74 -3.25 -5.82 11.00
CA GLY A 74 -2.45 -7.01 10.66
C GLY A 74 -2.32 -7.22 9.15
N LEU A 75 -3.45 -7.16 8.42
CA LEU A 75 -3.48 -7.31 6.97
C LEU A 75 -2.73 -6.18 6.27
N SER A 76 -2.92 -4.93 6.72
CA SER A 76 -2.24 -3.76 6.18
C SER A 76 -0.72 -3.85 6.37
N GLY A 77 -0.27 -4.24 7.57
CA GLY A 77 1.15 -4.47 7.85
C GLY A 77 1.77 -5.55 6.96
N ALA A 78 1.07 -6.69 6.79
CA ALA A 78 1.51 -7.77 5.90
C ALA A 78 1.58 -7.34 4.43
N ALA A 79 0.59 -6.58 3.94
CA ALA A 79 0.57 -6.06 2.58
C ALA A 79 1.73 -5.09 2.32
N VAL A 80 2.05 -4.22 3.29
CA VAL A 80 3.19 -3.31 3.20
C VAL A 80 4.51 -4.07 3.20
N ALA A 81 4.68 -5.05 4.11
CA ALA A 81 5.88 -5.87 4.16
C ALA A 81 6.14 -6.61 2.83
N ARG A 82 5.09 -7.17 2.23
CA ARG A 82 5.17 -7.81 0.90
C ARG A 82 5.59 -6.84 -0.19
N ALA A 83 4.94 -5.67 -0.26
CA ALA A 83 5.25 -4.66 -1.27
C ALA A 83 6.71 -4.19 -1.21
N TRP A 84 7.26 -4.01 0.00
CA TRP A 84 8.67 -3.67 0.19
C TRP A 84 9.61 -4.84 -0.08
N GLY A 85 9.23 -6.07 0.29
CA GLY A 85 9.97 -7.28 -0.04
C GLY A 85 10.15 -7.46 -1.55
N ASP A 86 9.10 -7.21 -2.33
CA ASP A 86 9.16 -7.26 -3.80
C ASP A 86 10.12 -6.19 -4.36
N LYS A 87 10.09 -4.96 -3.84
CA LYS A 87 11.03 -3.89 -4.24
C LYS A 87 12.49 -4.21 -3.90
N LEU A 88 12.72 -4.81 -2.73
CA LEU A 88 14.04 -5.23 -2.29
C LEU A 88 14.58 -6.38 -3.17
N ALA A 89 13.71 -7.33 -3.55
CA ALA A 89 14.04 -8.40 -4.49
C ALA A 89 14.40 -7.84 -5.88
N PHE A 90 13.66 -6.85 -6.39
CA PHE A 90 14.02 -6.16 -7.63
C PHE A 90 15.40 -5.48 -7.54
N TRP A 91 15.71 -4.83 -6.42
CA TRP A 91 17.01 -4.19 -6.22
C TRP A 91 18.15 -5.23 -6.21
N PHE A 92 17.96 -6.38 -5.58
CA PHE A 92 18.94 -7.46 -5.60
C PHE A 92 19.09 -8.11 -6.98
N SER A 93 18.02 -8.21 -7.76
CA SER A 93 18.09 -8.74 -9.13
C SER A 93 18.87 -7.84 -10.10
N TYR A 94 18.95 -6.54 -9.82
CA TYR A 94 19.76 -5.60 -10.61
C TYR A 94 21.26 -5.71 -10.31
N ASN A 95 21.62 -6.26 -9.14
CA ASN A 95 22.98 -6.28 -8.66
C ASN A 95 23.59 -7.69 -8.80
N GLU A 96 24.57 -7.83 -9.69
CA GLU A 96 25.21 -9.13 -10.01
C GLU A 96 25.83 -9.84 -8.80
N TRP A 97 26.26 -9.09 -7.78
CA TRP A 97 26.89 -9.64 -6.55
C TRP A 97 25.94 -10.49 -5.68
N ALA A 98 24.62 -10.37 -5.87
CA ALA A 98 23.63 -11.05 -5.05
C ALA A 98 23.37 -12.51 -5.49
N GLY A 99 24.00 -12.98 -6.56
CA GLY A 99 23.78 -14.32 -7.12
C GLY A 99 22.37 -14.52 -7.68
N CYS A 100 21.64 -13.43 -7.92
CA CYS A 100 20.26 -13.39 -8.39
C CYS A 100 20.18 -12.90 -9.84
N THR A 101 20.92 -13.52 -10.76
CA THR A 101 20.84 -13.21 -12.20
C THR A 101 19.77 -14.08 -12.85
N GLY A 102 18.54 -13.55 -12.94
CA GLY A 102 17.44 -14.08 -13.74
C GLY A 102 16.97 -13.04 -14.77
N SER A 103 16.39 -13.50 -15.89
CA SER A 103 16.08 -12.68 -17.06
C SER A 103 15.36 -11.36 -16.72
N THR A 104 15.96 -10.27 -17.19
CA THR A 104 15.44 -8.89 -17.16
C THR A 104 14.19 -8.66 -18.01
N GLU A 105 13.58 -9.73 -18.55
CA GLU A 105 12.39 -9.64 -19.41
C GLU A 105 11.10 -9.27 -18.65
N ILE A 106 11.14 -9.26 -17.32
CA ILE A 106 10.00 -8.86 -16.46
C ILE A 106 10.10 -7.38 -16.03
N LEU A 107 11.06 -6.62 -16.54
CA LEU A 107 11.28 -5.22 -16.12
C LEU A 107 10.28 -4.21 -16.72
N THR A 108 9.47 -4.60 -17.71
CA THR A 108 8.61 -3.66 -18.46
C THR A 108 7.11 -3.86 -18.29
N ALA A 109 6.65 -4.95 -17.66
CA ALA A 109 5.23 -5.34 -17.70
C ALA A 109 4.55 -5.58 -16.33
N GLY A 110 5.10 -5.05 -15.23
CA GLY A 110 4.48 -5.25 -13.90
C GLY A 110 4.43 -6.73 -13.46
N GLY A 111 5.27 -7.57 -14.04
CA GLY A 111 5.35 -8.99 -13.69
C GLY A 111 6.17 -9.23 -12.42
N SER A 112 6.05 -10.45 -11.90
CA SER A 112 6.72 -10.92 -10.68
C SER A 112 8.25 -10.84 -10.80
N PRO A 113 8.99 -10.44 -9.74
CA PRO A 113 10.45 -10.48 -9.79
C PRO A 113 10.94 -11.90 -10.14
N PRO A 114 12.08 -12.04 -10.84
CA PRO A 114 12.63 -13.34 -11.16
C PRO A 114 12.84 -14.18 -9.89
N PRO A 115 12.66 -15.51 -9.97
CA PRO A 115 12.78 -16.39 -8.82
C PRO A 115 14.18 -16.27 -8.25
N CYS A 116 14.27 -15.77 -7.03
CA CYS A 116 15.52 -15.62 -6.30
C CYS A 116 15.35 -16.14 -4.88
N TRP A 117 16.46 -16.45 -4.20
CA TRP A 117 16.40 -16.82 -2.78
C TRP A 117 15.77 -15.72 -1.91
N VAL A 118 15.70 -14.49 -2.43
CA VAL A 118 15.09 -13.30 -1.80
C VAL A 118 13.59 -13.18 -2.12
N ASN A 119 13.09 -13.80 -3.20
CA ASN A 119 11.68 -13.80 -3.58
C ASN A 119 11.25 -15.07 -4.33
N SER A 120 10.19 -15.72 -3.82
CA SER A 120 9.44 -16.81 -4.46
C SER A 120 10.34 -17.86 -5.13
N VAL A 121 10.75 -18.85 -4.34
CA VAL A 121 11.44 -20.02 -4.89
C VAL A 121 10.42 -20.80 -5.73
N GLY A 122 10.50 -20.69 -7.06
CA GLY A 122 9.83 -21.60 -8.01
C GLY A 122 8.30 -21.71 -7.89
N GLY A 123 7.59 -20.61 -7.60
CA GLY A 123 6.12 -20.63 -7.51
C GLY A 123 5.56 -20.98 -6.13
N THR A 124 6.40 -20.96 -5.08
CA THR A 124 5.92 -21.05 -3.69
C THR A 124 5.57 -19.67 -3.14
N SER A 125 4.43 -19.57 -2.44
CA SER A 125 3.82 -18.34 -1.90
C SER A 125 4.61 -17.61 -0.80
N PHE A 126 5.89 -17.92 -0.60
CA PHE A 126 6.68 -17.47 0.55
C PHE A 126 7.73 -16.41 0.14
N ASN A 127 7.64 -15.21 0.72
CA ASN A 127 8.55 -14.09 0.48
C ASN A 127 9.46 -13.87 1.71
N PRO A 128 10.72 -14.36 1.69
CA PRO A 128 11.62 -14.27 2.83
C PRO A 128 12.09 -12.84 3.12
N ALA A 129 12.19 -11.97 2.10
CA ALA A 129 12.50 -10.56 2.29
C ALA A 129 11.42 -9.82 3.10
N ALA A 130 10.16 -10.10 2.82
CA ALA A 130 9.03 -9.54 3.56
C ALA A 130 9.03 -9.98 5.03
N VAL A 131 9.36 -11.26 5.29
CA VAL A 131 9.48 -11.80 6.66
C VAL A 131 10.64 -11.16 7.41
N PHE A 132 11.80 -11.02 6.76
CA PHE A 132 12.95 -10.35 7.37
C PHE A 132 12.62 -8.90 7.75
N LEU A 133 11.98 -8.16 6.84
CA LEU A 133 11.61 -6.77 7.08
C LEU A 133 10.58 -6.63 8.21
N SER A 134 9.58 -7.51 8.28
CA SER A 134 8.56 -7.46 9.33
C SER A 134 9.14 -7.78 10.71
N VAL A 135 10.05 -8.76 10.82
CA VAL A 135 10.77 -9.08 12.07
C VAL A 135 11.67 -7.92 12.48
N LEU A 136 12.35 -7.28 11.53
CA LEU A 136 13.19 -6.12 11.80
C LEU A 136 12.37 -4.95 12.34
N LEU A 137 11.21 -4.66 11.73
CA LEU A 137 10.31 -3.62 12.20
C LEU A 137 9.72 -3.94 13.57
N LEU A 138 9.35 -5.20 13.82
CA LEU A 138 8.92 -5.66 15.14
C LEU A 138 10.02 -5.45 16.19
N GLY A 139 11.27 -5.82 15.88
CA GLY A 139 12.41 -5.61 16.76
C GLY A 139 12.68 -4.13 17.05
N CYS A 140 12.47 -3.25 16.07
CA CYS A 140 12.55 -1.80 16.25
C CYS A 140 11.43 -1.29 17.18
N LEU A 141 10.20 -1.78 17.00
CA LEU A 141 9.06 -1.43 17.82
C LEU A 141 9.27 -1.81 19.30
N LEU A 142 9.85 -2.99 19.54
CA LEU A 142 10.14 -3.50 20.89
C LEU A 142 11.22 -2.70 21.62
N LYS A 143 12.10 -1.98 20.91
CA LYS A 143 13.13 -1.12 21.51
C LYS A 143 12.63 0.27 21.94
N GLY A 144 11.37 0.60 21.66
CA GLY A 144 10.75 1.86 22.05
C GLY A 144 10.88 2.96 21.00
N VAL A 145 9.76 3.61 20.67
CA VAL A 145 9.62 4.65 19.64
C VAL A 145 9.77 6.05 20.26
N GLU A 146 10.77 6.26 21.10
CA GLU A 146 10.90 7.54 21.82
C GLU A 146 11.50 8.65 20.92
N ALA A 147 12.34 8.29 19.95
CA ALA A 147 12.88 9.21 18.93
C ALA A 147 11.97 9.37 17.68
N GLY A 148 10.77 8.78 17.70
CA GLY A 148 9.96 8.54 16.50
C GLY A 148 9.42 9.79 15.82
N ARG A 149 9.17 10.89 16.53
CA ARG A 149 8.47 12.06 15.97
C ARG A 149 9.25 12.77 14.87
N ILE A 150 10.56 12.96 15.04
CA ILE A 150 11.41 13.61 14.03
C ILE A 150 11.55 12.69 12.82
N VAL A 151 11.84 11.40 13.05
CA VAL A 151 12.00 10.41 11.99
C VAL A 151 10.70 10.25 11.19
N ALA A 152 9.55 10.20 11.85
CA ALA A 152 8.24 10.12 11.20
C ALA A 152 7.96 11.36 10.35
N ASN A 153 8.19 12.57 10.89
CA ASN A 153 7.99 13.81 10.12
C ASN A 153 8.90 13.86 8.90
N VAL A 154 10.19 13.52 9.04
CA VAL A 154 11.13 13.49 7.91
C VAL A 154 10.69 12.47 6.85
N LEU A 155 10.29 11.26 7.24
CA LEU A 155 9.78 10.24 6.32
C LEU A 155 8.52 10.71 5.58
N VAL A 156 7.59 11.36 6.29
CA VAL A 156 6.37 11.92 5.67
C VAL A 156 6.73 13.04 4.69
N THR A 157 7.61 13.96 5.06
CA THR A 157 8.07 15.04 4.16
C THR A 157 8.71 14.47 2.89
N ILE A 158 9.57 13.46 3.02
CA ILE A 158 10.18 12.78 1.86
C ILE A 158 9.09 12.15 1.00
N ASN A 159 8.17 11.38 1.58
CA ASN A 159 7.09 10.75 0.82
C ASN A 159 6.23 11.75 0.06
N VAL A 160 5.84 12.87 0.69
CA VAL A 160 5.07 13.93 0.04
C VAL A 160 5.88 14.58 -1.09
N SER A 161 7.18 14.80 -0.89
CA SER A 161 8.05 15.38 -1.93
C SER A 161 8.15 14.47 -3.16
N VAL A 162 8.25 13.15 -2.97
CA VAL A 162 8.29 12.16 -4.06
C VAL A 162 6.97 12.15 -4.83
N VAL A 163 5.83 12.20 -4.12
CA VAL A 163 4.51 12.26 -4.77
C VAL A 163 4.37 13.54 -5.60
N LEU A 164 4.75 14.70 -5.06
CA LEU A 164 4.70 15.97 -5.79
C LEU A 164 5.62 15.94 -7.02
N PHE A 165 6.82 15.39 -6.89
CA PHE A 165 7.74 15.22 -8.00
C PHE A 165 7.14 14.37 -9.13
N VAL A 166 6.51 13.23 -8.79
CA VAL A 166 5.83 12.36 -9.77
C VAL A 166 4.66 13.08 -10.43
N ILE A 167 3.89 13.89 -9.69
CA ILE A 167 2.78 14.68 -10.27
C ILE A 167 3.30 15.72 -11.28
N ILE A 168 4.38 16.43 -10.93
CA ILE A 168 4.97 17.45 -11.81
C ILE A 168 5.54 16.82 -13.08
N LEU A 169 6.35 15.77 -12.95
CA LEU A 169 6.88 15.05 -14.11
C LEU A 169 5.76 14.41 -14.94
N GLY A 170 4.78 13.81 -14.28
CA GLY A 170 3.60 13.28 -14.93
C GLY A 170 2.91 14.34 -15.78
N ALA A 171 2.65 15.53 -15.22
CA ALA A 171 2.01 16.63 -15.95
C ALA A 171 2.83 17.12 -17.16
N VAL A 172 4.16 17.14 -17.07
CA VAL A 172 5.04 17.59 -18.17
C VAL A 172 5.16 16.55 -19.29
N TYR A 173 5.17 15.25 -18.96
CA TYR A 173 5.38 14.15 -19.90
C TYR A 173 4.09 13.41 -20.30
N THR A 174 2.91 13.93 -19.97
CA THR A 174 1.64 13.30 -20.35
C THR A 174 1.31 13.59 -21.82
N ASP A 175 1.31 12.55 -22.65
CA ASP A 175 0.78 12.62 -24.01
C ASP A 175 -0.76 12.47 -23.99
N PRO A 176 -1.53 13.48 -24.46
CA PRO A 176 -2.99 13.44 -24.44
C PRO A 176 -3.59 12.35 -25.34
N ASN A 177 -2.81 11.81 -26.28
CA ASN A 177 -3.22 10.69 -27.14
C ASN A 177 -3.29 9.36 -26.38
N ASN A 178 -2.60 9.22 -25.25
CA ASN A 178 -2.68 8.03 -24.39
C ASN A 178 -3.97 8.00 -23.56
N LEU A 179 -4.77 9.07 -23.58
CA LEU A 179 -6.06 9.15 -22.87
C LEU A 179 -7.21 8.51 -23.67
N THR A 180 -7.01 8.23 -24.96
CA THR A 180 -8.00 7.59 -25.84
C THR A 180 -7.60 6.16 -26.20
N PRO A 181 -8.45 5.14 -25.95
CA PRO A 181 -9.79 5.20 -25.40
C PRO A 181 -9.80 5.37 -23.87
N LEU A 182 -10.72 6.21 -23.37
CA LEU A 182 -10.88 6.43 -21.92
C LEU A 182 -11.35 5.16 -21.21
N MET A 183 -12.19 4.38 -21.88
CA MET A 183 -12.69 3.11 -21.40
C MET A 183 -12.00 1.99 -22.18
N PRO A 184 -11.19 1.13 -21.53
CA PRO A 184 -10.72 -0.09 -22.18
C PRO A 184 -11.93 -0.93 -22.58
N GLU A 185 -11.89 -1.55 -23.77
CA GLU A 185 -12.92 -2.51 -24.17
C GLU A 185 -12.93 -3.68 -23.16
N PRO A 186 -14.10 -4.23 -22.81
CA PRO A 186 -14.16 -5.38 -21.92
C PRO A 186 -13.36 -6.53 -22.54
N THR A 187 -12.24 -6.91 -21.94
CA THR A 187 -11.57 -8.16 -22.30
C THR A 187 -12.52 -9.29 -21.96
N GLU A 188 -13.01 -10.02 -22.97
CA GLU A 188 -13.70 -11.29 -22.78
C GLU A 188 -12.81 -12.18 -21.91
N SER A 189 -13.31 -12.51 -20.71
CA SER A 189 -12.71 -13.52 -19.85
C SER A 189 -12.81 -14.86 -20.58
N THR A 190 -11.76 -15.19 -21.34
CA THR A 190 -11.57 -16.55 -21.83
C THR A 190 -11.25 -17.38 -20.59
N LYS A 191 -12.23 -18.19 -20.16
CA LYS A 191 -12.06 -19.23 -19.16
C LYS A 191 -10.84 -20.08 -19.50
N GLY A 192 -9.95 -20.25 -18.53
CA GLY A 192 -8.85 -21.22 -18.53
C GLY A 192 -8.56 -21.63 -17.11
#